data_AF-A0A2H0MJD0-F1
#
_entry.id   AF-A0A2H0MJD0-F1
#
_cell.length_a   1.000
_cell.length_b   1.000
_cell.length_c   1.000
_cell.angle_alpha   90.00
_cell.angle_beta   90.00
_cell.angle_gamma   90.00
#
_symmetry.space_group_name_H-M   'P 1'
#
loop_
_entity.id
_entity.type
_entity.pdbx_description
1 polymer ?
#
loop_
_entity_poly.entity_id
_entity_poly.type
_entity_poly.pdbx_seq_one_letter_code
_entity_poly.pdbx_strand_id
1 'polypeptide(L)'
;KERAHLGGTLAACREERASRGESPDACENRSAVIEAEANRLQRALSEAEEELRRALRLQGRAEAMREVRVRLETSERRLEAAKLLLEVLGPDGLQGRLASRASASLEEEMNDLLGLMEGDFRFRLEMDGENLVMGWEREGVVIPFQTINSAHFILFVVPFLTVLVNRVARVRRAAGLPTLRAVCIEAESLAPDSLGLLLQGLSGMRGRGLLDQALVAHYASVRDPARLFGFTEHVLGLEAEPGDANWQAAA
;
A
#
# COMPACT_ATOMS: atom_id res chain seq x y z
N LYS A 1 61.04 13.03 30.08
CA LYS A 1 62.40 13.61 30.22
C LYS A 1 63.01 13.28 31.57
N GLU A 2 62.29 13.40 32.69
CA GLU A 2 62.77 13.03 34.04
C GLU A 2 63.06 11.52 34.22
N ARG A 3 62.27 10.63 33.63
CA ARG A 3 62.51 9.17 33.70
C ARG A 3 63.81 8.72 33.03
N ALA A 4 64.17 9.35 31.91
CA ALA A 4 65.44 9.13 31.24
C ALA A 4 66.61 9.70 32.08
N HIS A 5 66.36 10.81 32.77
CA HIS A 5 67.34 11.42 33.66
C HIS A 5 67.61 10.56 34.90
N LEU A 6 66.58 9.98 35.52
CA LEU A 6 66.67 9.09 36.69
C LEU A 6 67.26 7.71 36.35
N GLY A 7 66.91 7.16 35.18
CA GLY A 7 67.53 5.94 34.66
C GLY A 7 69.02 6.12 34.36
N GLY A 8 69.41 7.29 33.87
CA GLY A 8 70.82 7.66 33.66
C GLY A 8 71.61 7.78 34.95
N THR A 9 71.05 8.39 36.00
CA THR A 9 71.71 8.49 37.32
C THR A 9 71.81 7.15 38.04
N LEU A 10 70.82 6.27 37.94
CA LEU A 10 70.91 4.91 38.50
C LEU A 10 71.96 4.05 37.80
N ALA A 11 72.11 4.22 36.48
CA ALA A 11 73.18 3.56 35.73
C ALA A 11 74.57 4.05 36.17
N ALA A 12 74.74 5.37 36.32
CA ALA A 12 75.98 5.99 36.79
C ALA A 12 76.36 5.53 38.21
N CYS A 13 75.41 5.43 39.14
CA CYS A 13 75.68 4.93 40.49
C CYS A 13 76.04 3.43 40.53
N ARG A 14 75.54 2.62 39.57
CA ARG A 14 75.95 1.20 39.43
C ARG A 14 77.36 1.08 38.86
N GLU A 15 77.77 2.01 38.02
CA GLU A 15 79.10 2.07 37.40
C GLU A 15 80.17 2.58 38.40
N GLU A 16 79.81 3.52 39.28
CA GLU A 16 80.64 3.92 40.44
C GLU A 16 80.87 2.76 41.44
N ARG A 17 79.87 1.89 41.62
CA ARG A 17 79.96 0.65 42.42
C ARG A 17 81.03 -0.34 41.92
N ALA A 18 81.33 -0.33 40.62
CA ALA A 18 82.31 -1.25 40.01
C ALA A 18 83.75 -0.71 40.06
N SER A 19 83.94 0.59 40.31
CA SER A 19 85.24 1.27 40.14
C SER A 19 85.86 1.82 41.43
N ARG A 20 85.11 1.94 42.53
CA ARG A 20 85.64 2.39 43.83
C ARG A 20 85.08 1.56 44.98
N GLY A 21 85.97 0.92 45.73
CA GLY A 21 85.64 0.27 47.01
C GLY A 21 85.34 1.30 48.10
N GLU A 22 84.22 2.01 47.97
CA GLU A 22 83.65 2.86 49.03
C GLU A 22 82.72 2.07 49.95
N SER A 23 82.56 2.55 51.19
CA SER A 23 81.76 1.91 52.25
C SER A 23 80.31 1.62 51.78
N PRO A 24 79.78 0.40 51.96
CA PRO A 24 78.48 -0.04 51.41
C PRO A 24 77.27 0.84 51.81
N ASP A 25 77.29 1.42 53.01
CA ASP A 25 76.10 2.00 53.64
C ASP A 25 75.64 3.36 53.07
N ALA A 26 76.56 4.20 52.56
CA ALA A 26 76.19 5.54 52.08
C ALA A 26 75.58 5.52 50.66
N CYS A 27 76.03 4.59 49.82
CA CYS A 27 75.54 4.43 48.45
C CYS A 27 74.24 3.60 48.40
N GLU A 28 74.06 2.63 49.29
CA GLU A 28 72.82 1.87 49.42
C GLU A 28 71.64 2.75 49.86
N ASN A 29 71.87 3.67 50.80
CA ASN A 29 70.84 4.61 51.23
C ASN A 29 70.38 5.56 50.10
N ARG A 30 71.30 6.04 49.23
CA ARG A 30 70.93 6.86 48.07
C ARG A 30 70.20 6.07 46.99
N SER A 31 70.62 4.84 46.70
CA SER A 31 69.93 3.96 45.76
C SER A 31 68.51 3.63 46.22
N ALA A 32 68.33 3.36 47.52
CA ALA A 32 67.02 3.07 48.10
C ALA A 32 66.07 4.27 48.05
N VAL A 33 66.57 5.50 48.27
CA VAL A 33 65.78 6.73 48.15
C VAL A 33 65.33 6.96 46.71
N ILE A 34 66.21 6.79 45.73
CA ILE A 34 65.88 6.96 44.30
C ILE A 34 64.89 5.88 43.84
N GLU A 35 65.04 4.63 44.29
CA GLU A 35 64.10 3.55 43.98
C GLU A 35 62.72 3.78 44.64
N ALA A 36 62.68 4.30 45.87
CA ALA A 36 61.43 4.67 46.53
C ALA A 36 60.71 5.80 45.80
N GLU A 37 61.45 6.80 45.32
CA GLU A 37 60.89 7.94 44.57
C GLU A 37 60.45 7.53 43.16
N ALA A 38 61.21 6.66 42.48
CA ALA A 38 60.80 6.05 41.22
C ALA A 38 59.51 5.22 41.38
N ASN A 39 59.40 4.42 42.45
CA ASN A 39 58.20 3.66 42.77
C ASN A 39 57.01 4.58 43.10
N ARG A 40 57.23 5.69 43.81
CA ARG A 40 56.20 6.69 44.10
C ARG A 40 55.68 7.36 42.83
N LEU A 41 56.58 7.79 41.93
CA LEU A 41 56.22 8.37 40.64
C LEU A 41 55.51 7.36 39.75
N GLN A 42 55.90 6.09 39.77
CA GLN A 42 55.26 5.04 39.00
C GLN A 42 53.84 4.74 39.50
N ARG A 43 53.61 4.77 40.81
CA ARG A 43 52.25 4.68 41.38
C ARG A 43 51.40 5.89 41.01
N ALA A 44 51.93 7.10 41.16
CA ALA A 44 51.23 8.33 40.78
C ALA A 44 50.87 8.36 39.28
N LEU A 45 51.75 7.85 38.41
CA LEU A 45 51.47 7.71 36.98
C LEU A 45 50.34 6.71 36.75
N SER A 46 50.37 5.53 37.39
CA SER A 46 49.31 4.53 37.22
C SER A 46 47.95 5.02 37.72
N GLU A 47 47.93 5.77 38.82
CA GLU A 47 46.71 6.40 39.36
C GLU A 47 46.16 7.44 38.37
N ALA A 48 47.02 8.33 37.85
CA ALA A 48 46.63 9.33 36.85
C ALA A 48 46.13 8.68 35.52
N GLU A 49 46.74 7.59 35.08
CA GLU A 49 46.29 6.83 33.91
C GLU A 49 44.92 6.18 34.14
N GLU A 50 44.67 5.64 35.34
CA GLU A 50 43.35 5.11 35.69
C GLU A 50 42.28 6.20 35.76
N GLU A 51 42.59 7.35 36.35
CA GLU A 51 41.69 8.50 36.39
C GLU A 51 41.36 9.00 34.98
N LEU A 52 42.37 9.11 34.10
CA LEU A 52 42.15 9.48 32.70
C LEU A 52 41.26 8.45 31.98
N ARG A 53 41.49 7.16 32.18
CA ARG A 53 40.63 6.10 31.60
C ARG A 53 39.19 6.19 32.10
N ARG A 54 38.98 6.48 33.39
CA ARG A 54 37.63 6.68 33.95
C ARG A 54 36.97 7.92 33.35
N ALA A 55 37.69 9.04 33.26
CA ALA A 55 37.20 10.27 32.66
C ALA A 55 36.79 10.07 31.19
N LEU A 56 37.64 9.42 30.38
CA LEU A 56 37.34 9.13 28.97
C LEU A 56 36.13 8.21 28.80
N ARG A 57 35.94 7.21 29.67
CA ARG A 57 34.74 6.36 29.65
C ARG A 57 33.47 7.15 29.95
N LEU A 58 33.51 8.04 30.93
CA LEU A 58 32.38 8.89 31.29
C LEU A 58 32.05 9.87 30.16
N GLN A 59 33.07 10.47 29.54
CA GLN A 59 32.90 11.35 28.39
C GLN A 59 32.31 10.59 27.20
N GLY A 60 32.86 9.44 26.82
CA GLY A 60 32.34 8.63 25.73
C GLY A 60 30.90 8.17 25.96
N ARG A 61 30.53 7.84 27.21
CA ARG A 61 29.14 7.55 27.57
C ARG A 61 28.24 8.76 27.41
N ALA A 62 28.68 9.95 27.83
CA ALA A 62 27.90 11.18 27.70
C ALA A 62 27.69 11.56 26.22
N GLU A 63 28.71 11.40 25.39
CA GLU A 63 28.63 11.64 23.94
C GLU A 63 27.68 10.65 23.26
N ALA A 64 27.80 9.35 23.55
CA ALA A 64 26.89 8.33 23.02
C ALA A 64 25.42 8.58 23.43
N MET A 65 25.19 8.97 24.69
CA MET A 65 23.84 9.32 25.17
C MET A 65 23.29 10.56 24.46
N ARG A 66 24.13 11.57 24.19
CA ARG A 66 23.73 12.76 23.43
C ARG A 66 23.35 12.39 22.00
N GLU A 67 24.12 11.52 21.35
CA GLU A 67 23.81 11.06 19.99
C GLU A 67 22.49 10.30 19.93
N VAL A 68 22.27 9.36 20.87
CA VAL A 68 21.01 8.61 20.96
C VAL A 68 19.82 9.56 21.17
N ARG A 69 19.96 10.60 22.00
CA ARG A 69 18.91 11.58 22.23
C ARG A 69 18.55 12.36 20.98
N VAL A 70 19.55 12.83 20.23
CA VAL A 70 19.33 13.54 18.96
C VAL A 70 18.64 12.63 17.94
N ARG A 71 19.05 11.36 17.85
CA ARG A 71 18.40 10.37 16.98
C ARG A 71 16.95 10.13 17.38
N LEU A 72 16.66 10.03 18.69
CA LEU A 72 15.31 9.85 19.21
C LEU A 72 14.42 11.03 18.84
N GLU A 73 14.83 12.27 19.13
CA GLU A 73 14.08 13.48 18.79
C GLU A 73 13.83 13.59 17.28
N THR A 74 14.82 13.23 16.46
CA THR A 74 14.67 13.21 15.00
C THR A 74 13.65 12.15 14.55
N SER A 75 13.68 10.97 15.18
CA SER A 75 12.74 9.89 14.86
C SER A 75 11.31 10.23 15.28
N GLU A 76 11.11 10.90 16.42
CA GLU A 76 9.81 11.37 16.88
C GLU A 76 9.22 12.39 15.91
N ARG A 77 10.00 13.40 15.48
CA ARG A 77 9.54 14.37 14.47
C ARG A 77 9.17 13.71 13.14
N ARG A 78 9.92 12.69 12.71
CA ARG A 78 9.61 11.92 11.50
C ARG A 78 8.32 11.11 11.65
N LEU A 79 8.09 10.52 12.82
CA LEU A 79 6.87 9.80 13.12
C LEU A 79 5.66 10.73 13.12
N GLU A 80 5.78 11.92 13.73
CA GLU A 80 4.73 12.95 13.71
C GLU A 80 4.42 13.39 12.28
N ALA A 81 5.44 13.67 11.46
CA ALA A 81 5.25 14.01 10.06
C ALA A 81 4.56 12.88 9.28
N ALA A 82 4.93 11.62 9.54
CA ALA A 82 4.28 10.46 8.92
C ALA A 82 2.82 10.30 9.33
N LYS A 83 2.47 10.56 10.60
CA LYS A 83 1.07 10.57 11.08
C LYS A 83 0.25 11.63 10.38
N LEU A 84 0.76 12.85 10.26
CA LEU A 84 0.08 13.93 9.54
C LEU A 84 -0.10 13.61 8.05
N LEU A 85 0.90 12.99 7.42
CA LEU A 85 0.77 12.51 6.04
C LEU A 85 -0.30 11.44 5.90
N LEU A 86 -0.39 10.50 6.85
CA LEU A 86 -1.44 9.48 6.86
C LEU A 86 -2.83 10.09 7.06
N GLU A 87 -2.99 11.10 7.91
CA GLU A 87 -4.27 11.81 8.06
C GLU A 87 -4.67 12.52 6.76
N VAL A 88 -3.72 13.18 6.09
CA VAL A 88 -3.99 13.93 4.85
C VAL A 88 -4.22 13.01 3.65
N LEU A 89 -3.49 11.89 3.54
CA LEU A 89 -3.56 10.97 2.41
C LEU A 89 -4.57 9.84 2.62
N GLY A 90 -4.89 9.53 3.87
CA GLY A 90 -5.70 8.37 4.26
C GLY A 90 -7.20 8.50 3.94
N PRO A 91 -8.01 7.60 4.51
CA PRO A 91 -9.42 7.45 4.17
C PRO A 91 -10.24 8.70 4.47
N ASP A 92 -9.91 9.48 5.50
CA ASP A 92 -10.61 10.75 5.79
C ASP A 92 -10.08 11.95 4.99
N GLY A 93 -8.96 11.77 4.30
CA GLY A 93 -8.23 12.82 3.61
C GLY A 93 -8.45 12.84 2.10
N LEU A 94 -7.36 12.71 1.34
CA LEU A 94 -7.39 12.72 -0.12
C LEU A 94 -8.00 11.44 -0.69
N GLN A 95 -7.65 10.27 -0.14
CA GLN A 95 -8.17 8.98 -0.64
C GLN A 95 -9.69 8.92 -0.51
N GLY A 96 -10.28 9.32 0.63
CA GLY A 96 -11.74 9.35 0.79
C GLY A 96 -12.45 10.32 -0.14
N ARG A 97 -11.89 11.53 -0.33
CA ARG A 97 -12.46 12.50 -1.27
C ARG A 97 -12.41 12.00 -2.71
N LEU A 98 -11.32 11.35 -3.10
CA LEU A 98 -11.20 10.73 -4.43
C LEU A 98 -12.16 9.56 -4.57
N ALA A 99 -12.27 8.70 -3.56
CA ALA A 99 -13.22 7.60 -3.53
C ALA A 99 -14.65 8.11 -3.65
N SER A 100 -15.08 9.04 -2.78
CA SER A 100 -16.41 9.64 -2.80
C SER A 100 -16.75 10.28 -4.15
N ARG A 101 -15.81 11.01 -4.76
CA ARG A 101 -16.03 11.61 -6.09
C ARG A 101 -16.12 10.55 -7.19
N ALA A 102 -15.26 9.54 -7.15
CA ALA A 102 -15.29 8.44 -8.10
C ALA A 102 -16.58 7.61 -7.96
N SER A 103 -17.06 7.41 -6.74
CA SER A 103 -18.30 6.74 -6.40
C SER A 103 -19.50 7.50 -6.92
N ALA A 104 -19.64 8.80 -6.63
CA ALA A 104 -20.76 9.61 -7.11
C ALA A 104 -20.84 9.62 -8.64
N SER A 105 -19.69 9.78 -9.32
CA SER A 105 -19.64 9.70 -10.78
C SER A 105 -19.96 8.31 -11.32
N LEU A 106 -19.59 7.24 -10.59
CA LEU A 106 -19.93 5.87 -10.97
C LEU A 106 -21.41 5.59 -10.77
N GLU A 107 -22.00 6.09 -9.68
CA GLU A 107 -23.43 5.99 -9.42
C GLU A 107 -24.26 6.67 -10.50
N GLU A 108 -23.89 7.88 -10.90
CA GLU A 108 -24.57 8.62 -11.98
C GLU A 108 -24.52 7.83 -13.31
N GLU A 109 -23.32 7.44 -13.75
CA GLU A 109 -23.15 6.68 -15.00
C GLU A 109 -23.87 5.32 -14.95
N MET A 110 -23.88 4.66 -13.80
CA MET A 110 -24.59 3.39 -13.60
C MET A 110 -26.10 3.56 -13.70
N ASN A 111 -26.66 4.56 -13.02
CA ASN A 111 -28.10 4.82 -13.01
C ASN A 111 -28.60 5.26 -14.39
N ASP A 112 -27.79 6.03 -15.13
CA ASP A 112 -28.09 6.38 -16.52
C ASP A 112 -28.21 5.15 -17.43
N LEU A 113 -27.37 4.13 -17.19
CA LEU A 113 -27.42 2.87 -17.92
C LEU A 113 -28.56 1.97 -17.47
N LEU A 114 -28.82 1.88 -16.16
CA LEU A 114 -29.93 1.10 -15.62
C LEU A 114 -31.28 1.61 -16.13
N GLY A 115 -31.43 2.94 -16.24
CA GLY A 115 -32.62 3.56 -16.82
C GLY A 115 -32.89 3.23 -18.29
N LEU A 116 -31.95 2.59 -19.00
CA LEU A 116 -32.17 2.06 -20.36
C LEU A 116 -32.86 0.69 -20.36
N MET A 117 -32.76 -0.06 -19.26
CA MET A 117 -33.42 -1.36 -19.08
C MET A 117 -34.77 -1.16 -18.42
N GLU A 118 -34.78 -0.58 -17.21
CA GLU A 118 -35.96 -0.44 -16.37
C GLU A 118 -35.75 0.72 -15.38
N GLY A 119 -36.77 1.57 -15.21
CA GLY A 119 -36.67 2.82 -14.43
C GLY A 119 -36.57 2.64 -12.91
N ASP A 120 -36.90 1.45 -12.40
CA ASP A 120 -36.98 1.19 -10.96
C ASP A 120 -35.66 0.67 -10.36
N PHE A 121 -34.69 0.30 -11.19
CA PHE A 121 -33.37 -0.12 -10.70
C PHE A 121 -32.51 1.10 -10.38
N ARG A 122 -32.12 1.21 -9.11
CA ARG A 122 -31.19 2.22 -8.62
C ARG A 122 -29.93 1.57 -8.09
N PHE A 123 -28.80 1.94 -8.66
CA PHE A 123 -27.49 1.58 -8.16
C PHE A 123 -27.01 2.61 -7.14
N ARG A 124 -26.46 2.11 -6.03
CA ARG A 124 -25.85 2.93 -5.00
C ARG A 124 -24.58 2.27 -4.48
N LEU A 125 -23.68 3.13 -4.04
CA LEU A 125 -22.36 2.80 -3.56
C LEU A 125 -22.16 3.52 -2.22
N GLU A 126 -22.18 2.74 -1.15
CA GLU A 126 -21.99 3.23 0.21
C GLU A 126 -20.63 2.81 0.75
N MET A 127 -20.01 3.72 1.51
CA MET A 127 -18.83 3.40 2.31
C MET A 127 -19.32 2.95 3.69
N ASP A 128 -19.08 1.69 4.03
CA ASP A 128 -19.29 1.15 5.37
C ASP A 128 -17.93 0.96 6.04
N GLY A 129 -17.49 2.01 6.75
CA GLY A 129 -16.13 2.09 7.29
C GLY A 129 -15.08 2.03 6.18
N GLU A 130 -14.25 0.99 6.18
CA GLU A 130 -13.24 0.75 5.14
C GLU A 130 -13.78 -0.05 3.94
N ASN A 131 -15.01 -0.56 4.02
CA ASN A 131 -15.61 -1.40 2.98
C ASN A 131 -16.43 -0.59 1.99
N LEU A 132 -16.28 -0.91 0.71
CA LEU A 132 -17.09 -0.37 -0.37
C LEU A 132 -18.27 -1.32 -0.62
N VAL A 133 -19.47 -0.91 -0.24
CA VAL A 133 -20.70 -1.68 -0.50
C VAL A 133 -21.35 -1.13 -1.76
N MET A 134 -21.35 -1.95 -2.82
CA MET A 134 -22.05 -1.65 -4.06
C MET A 134 -23.28 -2.55 -4.19
N GLY A 135 -24.39 -1.96 -4.59
CA GLY A 135 -25.65 -2.67 -4.52
C GLY A 135 -26.82 -1.99 -5.22
N TRP A 136 -27.95 -2.67 -5.13
CA TRP A 136 -29.25 -2.15 -5.54
C TRP A 136 -29.88 -1.39 -4.37
N GLU A 137 -30.17 -0.11 -4.56
CA GLU A 137 -30.99 0.66 -3.64
C GLU A 137 -32.47 0.33 -3.86
N ARG A 138 -33.10 -0.19 -2.81
CA ARG A 138 -34.53 -0.47 -2.76
C ARG A 138 -35.08 0.04 -1.44
N GLU A 139 -36.06 0.93 -1.51
CA GLU A 139 -36.78 1.46 -0.34
C GLU A 139 -35.84 2.08 0.72
N GLY A 140 -34.76 2.73 0.28
CA GLY A 140 -33.76 3.34 1.14
C GLY A 140 -32.71 2.39 1.71
N VAL A 141 -32.73 1.10 1.34
CA VAL A 141 -31.76 0.09 1.78
C VAL A 141 -30.91 -0.35 0.59
N VAL A 142 -29.59 -0.39 0.78
CA VAL A 142 -28.66 -0.93 -0.23
C VAL A 142 -28.55 -2.44 -0.05
N ILE A 143 -29.02 -3.19 -1.04
CA ILE A 143 -28.88 -4.64 -1.13
C ILE A 143 -27.57 -4.94 -1.86
N PRO A 144 -26.54 -5.50 -1.19
CA PRO A 144 -25.23 -5.74 -1.80
C PRO A 144 -25.31 -6.70 -3.00
N PHE A 145 -24.46 -6.51 -3.99
CA PHE A 145 -24.37 -7.43 -5.14
C PHE A 145 -24.10 -8.89 -4.77
N GLN A 146 -23.51 -9.13 -3.60
CA GLN A 146 -23.22 -10.48 -3.12
C GLN A 146 -24.48 -11.22 -2.62
N THR A 147 -25.57 -10.49 -2.36
CA THR A 147 -26.79 -11.06 -1.76
C THR A 147 -27.98 -11.06 -2.73
N ILE A 148 -27.90 -10.35 -3.86
CA ILE A 148 -28.92 -10.38 -4.90
C ILE A 148 -28.92 -11.74 -5.63
N ASN A 149 -30.09 -12.12 -6.14
CA ASN A 149 -30.20 -13.35 -6.94
C ASN A 149 -29.41 -13.21 -8.25
N SER A 150 -29.09 -14.34 -8.88
CA SER A 150 -28.29 -14.40 -10.11
C SER A 150 -28.89 -13.60 -11.27
N ALA A 151 -30.21 -13.56 -11.39
CA ALA A 151 -30.87 -12.82 -12.46
C ALA A 151 -30.70 -11.30 -12.32
N HIS A 152 -31.01 -10.74 -11.14
CA HIS A 152 -30.76 -9.32 -10.86
C HIS A 152 -29.26 -9.02 -10.91
N PHE A 153 -28.41 -9.93 -10.44
CA PHE A 153 -26.96 -9.75 -10.53
C PHE A 153 -26.50 -9.47 -11.97
N ILE A 154 -26.97 -10.26 -12.94
CA ILE A 154 -26.63 -10.04 -14.35
C ILE A 154 -27.12 -8.67 -14.83
N LEU A 155 -28.35 -8.28 -14.47
CA LEU A 155 -28.91 -6.97 -14.82
C LEU A 155 -28.08 -5.81 -14.27
N PHE A 156 -27.48 -5.93 -13.09
CA PHE A 156 -26.65 -4.86 -12.53
C PHE A 156 -25.18 -4.92 -13.00
N VAL A 157 -24.61 -6.11 -13.14
CA VAL A 157 -23.18 -6.27 -13.48
C VAL A 157 -22.89 -5.86 -14.94
N VAL A 158 -23.84 -6.05 -15.86
CA VAL A 158 -23.64 -5.71 -17.28
C VAL A 158 -23.51 -4.19 -17.50
N PRO A 159 -24.43 -3.34 -17.01
CA PRO A 159 -24.24 -1.89 -16.96
C PRO A 159 -22.91 -1.52 -16.28
N PHE A 160 -22.57 -2.16 -15.16
CA PHE A 160 -21.33 -1.88 -14.44
C PHE A 160 -20.08 -2.11 -15.27
N LEU A 161 -19.98 -3.28 -15.90
CA LEU A 161 -18.88 -3.58 -16.82
C LEU A 161 -18.86 -2.61 -18.00
N THR A 162 -20.02 -2.22 -18.51
CA THR A 162 -20.14 -1.25 -19.61
C THR A 162 -19.60 0.13 -19.21
N VAL A 163 -19.90 0.61 -18.00
CA VAL A 163 -19.32 1.86 -17.48
C VAL A 163 -17.79 1.75 -17.40
N LEU A 164 -17.28 0.65 -16.84
CA LEU A 164 -15.83 0.44 -16.71
C LEU A 164 -15.13 0.38 -18.07
N VAL A 165 -15.69 -0.35 -19.03
CA VAL A 165 -15.17 -0.42 -20.41
C VAL A 165 -15.16 0.96 -21.06
N ASN A 166 -16.20 1.77 -20.87
CA ASN A 166 -16.23 3.14 -21.37
C ASN A 166 -15.18 4.04 -20.73
N ARG A 167 -14.98 3.94 -19.41
CA ARG A 167 -13.92 4.67 -18.70
C ARG A 167 -12.55 4.32 -19.25
N VAL A 168 -12.25 3.03 -19.39
CA VAL A 168 -10.99 2.54 -19.96
C VAL A 168 -10.82 3.01 -21.41
N ALA A 169 -11.87 2.93 -22.23
CA ALA A 169 -11.83 3.38 -23.62
C ALA A 169 -11.55 4.88 -23.72
N ARG A 170 -12.12 5.72 -22.84
CA ARG A 170 -11.82 7.17 -22.80
C ARG A 170 -10.34 7.43 -22.48
N VAL A 171 -9.79 6.73 -21.48
CA VAL A 171 -8.37 6.86 -21.11
C VAL A 171 -7.45 6.41 -22.26
N ARG A 172 -7.74 5.26 -22.87
CA ARG A 172 -6.95 4.75 -24.00
C ARG A 172 -7.03 5.64 -25.23
N ARG A 173 -8.21 6.20 -25.53
CA ARG A 173 -8.39 7.16 -26.62
C ARG A 173 -7.54 8.42 -26.41
N ALA A 174 -7.45 8.94 -25.19
CA ALA A 174 -6.57 10.07 -24.88
C ALA A 174 -5.08 9.75 -25.11
N ALA A 175 -4.69 8.48 -25.01
CA ALA A 175 -3.37 7.98 -25.35
C ALA A 175 -3.20 7.58 -26.84
N GLY A 176 -4.18 7.87 -27.70
CA GLY A 176 -4.14 7.53 -29.13
C GLY A 176 -4.39 6.05 -29.45
N LEU A 177 -4.88 5.26 -28.48
CA LEU A 177 -5.14 3.84 -28.64
C LEU A 177 -6.67 3.58 -28.76
N PRO A 178 -7.20 3.34 -29.97
CA PRO A 178 -8.61 2.97 -30.12
C PRO A 178 -8.87 1.65 -29.38
N THR A 179 -10.05 1.55 -28.77
CA THR A 179 -10.45 0.39 -27.96
C THR A 179 -11.86 -0.01 -28.37
N LEU A 180 -12.03 -1.27 -28.76
CA LEU A 180 -13.35 -1.85 -28.99
C LEU A 180 -14.09 -2.01 -27.66
N ARG A 181 -15.30 -1.48 -27.56
CA ARG A 181 -16.15 -1.58 -26.38
C ARG A 181 -17.17 -2.70 -26.59
N ALA A 182 -16.76 -3.90 -26.24
CA ALA A 182 -17.58 -5.11 -26.39
C ALA A 182 -17.82 -5.78 -25.05
N VAL A 183 -18.99 -6.41 -24.91
CA VAL A 183 -19.35 -7.25 -23.76
C VAL A 183 -19.83 -8.62 -24.25
N CYS A 184 -19.37 -9.68 -23.60
CA CYS A 184 -19.81 -11.06 -23.83
C CYS A 184 -20.45 -11.57 -22.54
N ILE A 185 -21.69 -12.03 -22.62
CA ILE A 185 -22.52 -12.34 -21.45
C ILE A 185 -23.10 -13.74 -21.61
N GLU A 186 -22.77 -14.61 -20.66
CA GLU A 186 -23.45 -15.89 -20.47
C GLU A 186 -24.68 -15.65 -19.57
N ALA A 187 -25.86 -15.65 -20.19
CA ALA A 187 -27.12 -15.30 -19.55
C ALA A 187 -27.95 -16.54 -19.15
N GLU A 188 -27.30 -17.68 -18.88
CA GLU A 188 -27.96 -18.98 -18.67
C GLU A 188 -29.05 -18.96 -17.58
N SER A 189 -28.88 -18.11 -16.58
CA SER A 189 -29.79 -18.00 -15.42
C SER A 189 -30.93 -16.99 -15.60
N LEU A 190 -31.02 -16.30 -16.74
CA LEU A 190 -32.08 -15.32 -16.99
C LEU A 190 -33.37 -15.98 -17.47
N ALA A 191 -34.47 -15.65 -16.80
CA ALA A 191 -35.82 -15.89 -17.30
C ALA A 191 -36.10 -15.01 -18.54
N PRO A 192 -37.07 -15.37 -19.39
CA PRO A 192 -37.38 -14.63 -20.62
C PRO A 192 -37.61 -13.13 -20.40
N ASP A 193 -38.32 -12.74 -19.33
CA ASP A 193 -38.61 -11.33 -19.04
C ASP A 193 -37.32 -10.55 -18.70
N SER A 194 -36.48 -11.10 -17.83
CA SER A 194 -35.19 -10.51 -17.47
C SER A 194 -34.21 -10.48 -18.65
N LEU A 195 -34.26 -11.49 -19.52
CA LEU A 195 -33.50 -11.49 -20.78
C LEU A 195 -33.97 -10.36 -21.70
N GLY A 196 -35.28 -10.15 -21.81
CA GLY A 196 -35.87 -9.04 -22.57
C GLY A 196 -35.34 -7.68 -22.09
N LEU A 197 -35.36 -7.45 -20.77
CA LEU A 197 -34.81 -6.24 -20.15
C LEU A 197 -33.32 -6.05 -20.46
N LEU A 198 -32.52 -7.12 -20.33
CA LEU A 198 -31.09 -7.08 -20.65
C LEU A 198 -30.85 -6.70 -22.13
N LEU A 199 -31.54 -7.37 -23.05
CA LEU A 199 -31.38 -7.13 -24.49
C LEU A 199 -31.83 -5.71 -24.87
N GLN A 200 -32.92 -5.22 -24.27
CA GLN A 200 -33.38 -3.84 -24.43
C GLN A 200 -32.32 -2.84 -23.94
N GLY A 201 -31.75 -3.05 -22.75
CA GLY A 201 -30.69 -2.22 -22.20
C GLY A 201 -29.46 -2.18 -23.10
N LEU A 202 -28.97 -3.35 -23.52
CA LEU A 202 -27.81 -3.46 -24.41
C LEU A 202 -28.05 -2.76 -25.75
N SER A 203 -29.25 -2.89 -26.32
CA SER A 203 -29.66 -2.18 -27.53
C SER A 203 -29.65 -0.65 -27.31
N GLY A 204 -30.21 -0.18 -26.19
CA GLY A 204 -30.18 1.24 -25.81
C GLY A 204 -28.76 1.78 -25.62
N MET A 205 -27.89 1.00 -24.98
CA MET A 205 -26.47 1.35 -24.78
C MET A 205 -25.73 1.47 -26.11
N ARG A 206 -25.98 0.55 -27.04
CA ARG A 206 -25.42 0.60 -28.40
C ARG A 206 -25.96 1.80 -29.17
N GLY A 207 -27.27 2.07 -29.10
CA GLY A 207 -27.90 3.23 -29.74
C GLY A 207 -27.35 4.58 -29.26
N ARG A 208 -26.92 4.65 -27.99
CA ARG A 208 -26.22 5.82 -27.43
C ARG A 208 -24.71 5.83 -27.69
N GLY A 209 -24.18 4.84 -28.40
CA GLY A 209 -22.75 4.71 -28.68
C GLY A 209 -21.90 4.43 -27.44
N LEU A 210 -22.48 3.83 -26.39
CA LEU A 210 -21.79 3.42 -25.15
C LEU A 210 -21.20 2.01 -25.27
N LEU A 211 -21.76 1.18 -26.15
CA LEU A 211 -21.22 -0.13 -26.54
C LEU A 211 -21.11 -0.20 -28.05
N ASP A 212 -20.05 -0.83 -28.55
CA ASP A 212 -19.86 -1.08 -29.98
C ASP A 212 -20.48 -2.43 -30.37
N GLN A 213 -20.32 -3.45 -29.50
CA GLN A 213 -20.80 -4.82 -29.72
C GLN A 213 -21.27 -5.44 -28.40
N ALA A 214 -22.26 -6.33 -28.48
CA ALA A 214 -22.63 -7.21 -27.37
C ALA A 214 -22.96 -8.59 -27.91
N LEU A 215 -22.45 -9.62 -27.25
CA LEU A 215 -22.78 -11.02 -27.49
C LEU A 215 -23.47 -11.55 -26.23
N VAL A 216 -24.72 -11.99 -26.37
CA VAL A 216 -25.44 -12.66 -25.29
C VAL A 216 -25.68 -14.11 -25.70
N ALA A 217 -25.21 -15.04 -24.89
CA ALA A 217 -25.47 -16.46 -25.01
C ALA A 217 -26.55 -16.84 -23.98
N HIS A 218 -27.70 -17.31 -24.46
CA HIS A 218 -28.81 -17.78 -23.64
C HIS A 218 -29.24 -19.19 -24.10
N TYR A 219 -29.55 -20.09 -23.15
CA TYR A 219 -30.02 -21.43 -23.50
C TYR A 219 -31.44 -21.38 -24.07
N ALA A 220 -31.59 -21.81 -25.32
CA ALA A 220 -32.88 -22.02 -25.95
C ALA A 220 -33.53 -23.32 -25.46
N SER A 221 -34.04 -23.38 -24.23
CA SER A 221 -34.89 -24.50 -23.81
C SER A 221 -36.04 -24.06 -22.91
N VAL A 222 -36.72 -22.97 -23.29
CA VAL A 222 -37.89 -22.44 -22.57
C VAL A 222 -39.10 -23.40 -22.57
N ARG A 223 -39.05 -24.57 -23.22
CA ARG A 223 -40.21 -25.48 -23.27
C ARG A 223 -39.96 -26.94 -22.87
N ASP A 224 -38.73 -27.46 -22.88
CA ASP A 224 -38.46 -28.87 -22.56
C ASP A 224 -37.03 -29.08 -22.02
N PRO A 225 -36.85 -29.32 -20.71
CA PRO A 225 -35.54 -29.59 -20.10
C PRO A 225 -34.81 -30.80 -20.66
N ALA A 226 -35.52 -31.73 -21.33
CA ALA A 226 -34.92 -32.91 -21.97
C ALA A 226 -34.35 -32.63 -23.38
N ARG A 227 -34.53 -31.40 -23.90
CA ARG A 227 -34.12 -30.98 -25.25
C ARG A 227 -33.21 -29.75 -25.18
N LEU A 228 -32.11 -29.84 -24.45
CA LEU A 228 -31.02 -28.85 -24.53
C LEU A 228 -30.39 -28.89 -25.93
N PHE A 229 -30.91 -28.09 -26.85
CA PHE A 229 -30.36 -27.89 -28.18
C PHE A 229 -30.01 -26.40 -28.37
N GLY A 230 -28.71 -26.10 -28.34
CA GLY A 230 -28.15 -24.86 -28.88
C GLY A 230 -28.15 -23.66 -27.93
N PHE A 231 -27.18 -22.78 -28.19
CA PHE A 231 -27.12 -21.42 -27.69
C PHE A 231 -27.81 -20.51 -28.70
N THR A 232 -28.68 -19.61 -28.24
CA THR A 232 -29.11 -18.47 -29.06
C THR A 232 -28.10 -17.36 -28.85
N GLU A 233 -27.36 -17.03 -29.91
CA GLU A 233 -26.45 -15.87 -29.93
C GLU A 233 -27.24 -14.63 -30.34
N HIS A 234 -27.31 -13.65 -29.45
CA HIS A 234 -27.84 -12.34 -29.79
C HIS A 234 -26.66 -11.42 -30.15
N VAL A 235 -26.42 -11.24 -31.45
CA VAL A 235 -25.45 -10.27 -31.96
C VAL A 235 -26.16 -8.97 -32.25
N LEU A 236 -25.96 -7.96 -31.39
CA LEU A 236 -26.43 -6.61 -31.66
C LEU A 236 -25.56 -5.99 -32.75
N GLY A 237 -25.89 -6.22 -34.03
CA GLY A 237 -24.94 -5.87 -35.10
C GLY A 237 -25.42 -6.03 -36.52
N LEU A 238 -26.15 -7.10 -36.82
CA LEU A 238 -26.60 -7.40 -38.18
C LEU A 238 -27.88 -6.62 -38.45
N GLU A 239 -27.89 -5.83 -39.52
CA GLU A 239 -29.14 -5.43 -40.16
C GLU A 239 -29.91 -6.73 -40.42
N ALA A 240 -30.91 -7.02 -39.60
CA ALA A 240 -31.87 -8.05 -39.93
C ALA A 240 -32.51 -7.62 -41.24
N GLU A 241 -32.33 -8.41 -42.29
CA GLU A 241 -33.20 -8.29 -43.46
C GLU A 241 -34.66 -8.28 -42.97
N PRO A 242 -35.55 -7.50 -43.59
CA PRO A 242 -36.92 -7.28 -43.13
C PRO A 242 -37.84 -8.52 -43.29
N GLY A 243 -37.35 -9.73 -42.99
CA GLY A 243 -38.08 -11.00 -42.96
C GLY A 243 -38.25 -11.62 -41.58
N ASP A 244 -37.45 -11.25 -40.57
CA ASP A 244 -37.46 -11.93 -39.24
C ASP A 244 -38.09 -11.09 -38.11
N ALA A 245 -38.90 -10.08 -38.46
CA ALA A 245 -39.74 -9.37 -37.52
C ALA A 245 -41.02 -10.18 -37.22
N ASN A 246 -40.88 -11.29 -36.49
CA ASN A 246 -42.02 -12.01 -35.92
C ASN A 246 -41.96 -12.08 -34.39
N TRP A 247 -41.62 -10.95 -33.76
CA TRP A 247 -41.56 -10.80 -32.30
C TRP A 247 -42.87 -10.27 -31.69
N GLN A 248 -43.96 -10.16 -32.48
CA GLN A 248 -45.25 -9.58 -32.02
C GLN A 248 -46.46 -10.53 -32.09
N ALA A 249 -46.28 -11.85 -32.23
CA ALA A 249 -47.41 -12.78 -32.27
C ALA A 249 -47.30 -13.91 -31.24
N ALA A 250 -47.52 -13.60 -29.97
CA ALA A 250 -48.25 -14.46 -29.01
C ALA A 250 -48.38 -13.70 -27.67
N ALA A 251 -49.58 -13.16 -27.44
CA ALA A 251 -50.04 -12.76 -26.11
C ALA A 251 -50.15 -13.98 -25.17
#